data_AF-A0A9E0NQC8-F1
#
_entry.id   AF-A0A9E0NQC8-F1
#
_cell.length_a   1.000
_cell.length_b   1.000
_cell.length_c   1.000
_cell.angle_alpha   90.00
_cell.angle_beta   90.00
_cell.angle_gamma   90.00
#
_symmetry.space_group_name_H-M   'P 1'
#
loop_
_entity.id
_entity.type
_entity.pdbx_description
1 polymer ?
#
loop_
_entity_poly.entity_id
_entity_poly.type
_entity_poly.pdbx_seq_one_letter_code
_entity_poly.pdbx_strand_id
1 'polypeptide(L)' 'MKTALIQHAIQNSQQETIAKTVSLIEKAAKQGAQLVVLQEL' A
#
# COMPACT_ATOMS: atom_id res chain seq x y z
N MET A 1 -5.80 13.21 12.25
CA MET A 1 -4.94 12.06 11.90
C MET A 1 -5.37 11.55 10.53
N LYS A 2 -4.46 11.42 9.56
CA LYS A 2 -4.80 10.96 8.21
C LYS A 2 -4.39 9.50 8.03
N THR A 3 -5.35 8.65 7.68
CA THR A 3 -5.14 7.21 7.47
C THR A 3 -5.25 6.89 5.98
N ALA A 4 -4.48 5.92 5.51
CA ALA A 4 -4.58 5.39 4.16
C ALA A 4 -4.88 3.89 4.21
N LEU A 5 -5.87 3.46 3.43
CA LEU A 5 -6.19 2.05 3.25
C LEU A 5 -5.68 1.63 1.87
N ILE A 6 -4.78 0.66 1.83
CA ILE A 6 -4.21 0.15 0.59
C ILE A 6 -4.89 -1.17 0.26
N GLN A 7 -5.65 -1.14 -0.83
CA GLN A 7 -6.35 -2.28 -1.40
C GLN A 7 -5.95 -2.40 -2.87
N HIS A 8 -5.40 -3.55 -3.27
CA HIS A 8 -5.03 -3.84 -4.66
C HIS A 8 -5.00 -5.35 -4.90
N ALA A 9 -5.23 -5.80 -6.13
CA ALA A 9 -5.11 -7.22 -6.47
C ALA A 9 -3.67 -7.74 -6.27
N ILE A 10 -3.55 -9.02 -5.91
CA ILE A 10 -2.27 -9.74 -5.95
C ILE A 10 -1.77 -9.71 -7.40
N GLN A 11 -0.48 -9.42 -7.58
CA GLN A 11 0.17 -9.41 -8.88
C GLN A 11 0.61 -10.83 -9.28
N ASN A 12 1.16 -10.99 -10.49
CA ASN A 12 1.56 -12.30 -11.02
C ASN A 12 2.64 -13.00 -10.17
N SER A 13 3.37 -12.23 -9.36
CA SER A 13 4.34 -12.74 -8.40
C SER A 13 4.28 -12.02 -7.06
N GLN A 14 4.79 -12.67 -6.01
CA GLN A 14 4.94 -12.08 -4.69
C GLN A 14 5.82 -10.82 -4.74
N GLN A 15 6.92 -10.84 -5.50
CA GLN A 15 7.82 -9.69 -5.63
C GLN A 15 7.13 -8.48 -6.27
N GLU A 16 6.36 -8.68 -7.35
CA GLU A 16 5.60 -7.60 -7.98
C GLU A 16 4.51 -7.06 -7.05
N THR A 17 3.86 -7.95 -6.29
CA THR A 17 2.85 -7.56 -5.30
C THR A 17 3.47 -6.66 -4.24
N ILE A 18 4.60 -7.07 -3.66
CA ILE A 18 5.33 -6.28 -2.66
C ILE A 18 5.78 -4.94 -3.25
N ALA A 19 6.39 -4.93 -4.45
CA ALA A 19 6.84 -3.70 -5.10
C ALA A 19 5.68 -2.72 -5.33
N LYS A 20 4.51 -3.24 -5.73
CA LYS A 20 3.30 -2.44 -5.89
C LYS A 20 2.79 -1.90 -4.55
N THR A 21 2.76 -2.73 -3.51
CA THR A 21 2.38 -2.32 -2.15
C THR A 21 3.28 -1.21 -1.64
N VAL A 22 4.60 -1.34 -1.76
CA VAL A 22 5.58 -0.33 -1.35
C VAL A 22 5.35 0.99 -2.09
N SER A 23 5.15 0.95 -3.41
CA SER A 23 4.84 2.16 -4.19
C SER A 23 3.57 2.87 -3.70
N LEU A 24 2.55 2.11 -3.30
CA LEU A 24 1.31 2.68 -2.74
C LEU A 24 1.50 3.26 -1.34
N ILE A 25 2.33 2.63 -0.50
CA ILE A 25 2.71 3.15 0.82
C ILE A 25 3.44 4.49 0.67
N GLU A 26 4.42 4.59 -0.22
CA GLU A 26 5.15 5.83 -0.47
C GLU A 26 4.23 6.95 -0.94
N LYS A 27 3.29 6.62 -1.83
CA LYS A 27 2.28 7.58 -2.31
C LYS A 27 1.39 8.06 -1.16
N ALA A 28 0.94 7.15 -0.28
CA ALA A 28 0.15 7.50 0.89
C ALA A 28 0.92 8.41 1.86
N ALA A 29 2.20 8.09 2.10
CA ALA A 29 3.08 8.92 2.94
C ALA A 29 3.26 10.33 2.37
N LYS A 30 3.49 10.47 1.06
CA LYS A 30 3.57 11.78 0.37
C LYS A 30 2.28 12.58 0.47
N GLN A 31 1.13 11.91 0.63
CA GLN A 31 -0.16 12.55 0.84
C GLN A 31 -0.43 12.89 2.32
N GLY A 32 0.54 12.67 3.21
CA GLY A 32 0.46 12.97 4.63
C GLY A 32 -0.27 11.90 5.45
N ALA A 33 -0.39 10.67 4.94
CA ALA A 33 -0.90 9.56 5.75
C ALA A 33 0.08 9.24 6.88
N GLN A 34 -0.45 9.12 8.09
CA GLN A 34 0.30 8.84 9.32
C GLN A 34 0.15 7.37 9.75
N LEU A 35 -0.92 6.71 9.28
CA LEU A 35 -1.15 5.28 9.46
C LEU A 35 -1.57 4.70 8.11
N VAL A 36 -0.94 3.58 7.74
CA VAL A 36 -1.26 2.83 6.52
C VAL A 36 -1.74 1.45 6.92
N VAL A 37 -2.89 1.04 6.41
CA VAL A 37 -3.49 -0.28 6.64
C VAL A 37 -3.51 -1.04 5.32
N LEU A 38 -3.02 -2.27 5.34
CA LEU A 38 -3.01 -3.17 4.19
C LEU A 38 -4.22 -4.10 4.28
N GLN A 39 -4.78 -4.48 3.14
CA GLN A 39 -5.75 -5.56 3.08
C GLN A 39 -5.12 -6.88 3.56
N GLU A 40 -5.92 -7.73 4.20
CA GLU A 40 -5.56 -9.14 4.44
C GLU A 40 -5.66 -9.92 3.12
N LEU A 41 -4.78 -10.91 2.96
CA LEU A 41 -4.65 -11.76 1.78
C LEU A 41 -4.98 -13.21 2.12
#